data_AF-A0A820DRP1-F1
#
_entry.id   AF-A0A820DRP1-F1
#
_cell.length_a   1.000
_cell.length_b   1.000
_cell.length_c   1.000
_cell.angle_alpha   90.00
_cell.angle_beta   90.00
_cell.angle_gamma   90.00
#
_symmetry.space_group_name_H-M   'P 1'
#
loop_
_entity.id
_entity.type
_entity.pdbx_description
1 polymer ?
#
loop_
_entity_poly.entity_id
_entity_poly.type
_entity_poly.pdbx_seq_one_letter_code
_entity_poly.pdbx_strand_id
1 'polypeptide(L)'
;MYIGASLWTKLIRNNTAVQYMFNAERYDFNYQFDNRLAEPIKLYPGDEFATRCVYNTMNKNTVTLGGERTTEEMCFHQLTYYPRQDNLGACFTLNHPDAWHAISNRALTTSNYTELVDWINKIEWTPTLAAQWQEFYNNASRLVNYNRISETLDVLPKYKDLPIKSCQT
;
A
#
# COMPACT_ATOMS: atom_id res chain seq x y z
N MET A 1 -9.56 15.90 8.87
CA MET A 1 -9.48 15.99 7.40
C MET A 1 -8.76 14.75 6.90
N TYR A 2 -9.41 14.01 6.01
CA TYR A 2 -8.86 12.82 5.33
C TYR A 2 -7.77 13.23 4.35
N ILE A 3 -6.76 12.38 4.14
CA ILE A 3 -5.60 12.74 3.33
C ILE A 3 -5.45 11.93 2.04
N GLY A 4 -6.31 10.93 1.79
CA GLY A 4 -6.36 10.24 0.49
C GLY A 4 -6.67 11.20 -0.67
N ALA A 5 -5.82 11.21 -1.69
CA ALA A 5 -5.91 12.11 -2.85
C ALA A 5 -6.13 11.37 -4.17
N SER A 6 -5.53 10.19 -4.33
CA SER A 6 -5.73 9.34 -5.51
C SER A 6 -5.64 7.87 -5.13
N LEU A 7 -6.36 7.01 -5.85
CA LEU A 7 -6.37 5.56 -5.66
C LEU A 7 -6.51 4.87 -7.02
N TRP A 8 -5.66 3.89 -7.29
CA TRP A 8 -5.85 3.01 -8.44
C TRP A 8 -5.39 1.59 -8.17
N THR A 9 -6.00 0.65 -8.87
CA THR A 9 -5.57 -0.75 -8.90
C THR A 9 -5.41 -1.17 -10.34
N LYS A 10 -4.23 -1.70 -10.68
CA LYS A 10 -4.00 -2.34 -11.98
C LYS A 10 -3.98 -3.86 -11.84
N LEU A 11 -4.56 -4.50 -12.84
CA LEU A 11 -4.36 -5.93 -13.10
C LEU A 11 -3.03 -6.11 -13.82
N ILE A 12 -2.14 -6.92 -13.25
CA ILE A 12 -0.89 -7.33 -13.85
C ILE A 12 -1.00 -8.78 -14.32
N ARG A 13 -0.55 -9.04 -15.55
CA ARG A 13 -0.43 -10.39 -16.11
C ARG A 13 0.93 -10.52 -16.77
N ASN A 14 1.68 -11.56 -16.41
CA ASN A 14 3.03 -11.79 -16.94
C ASN A 14 3.94 -10.55 -16.80
N ASN A 15 3.95 -9.90 -15.63
CA ASN A 15 4.72 -8.68 -15.33
C ASN A 15 4.37 -7.41 -16.14
N THR A 16 3.25 -7.41 -16.86
CA THR A 16 2.77 -6.25 -17.62
C THR A 16 1.40 -5.80 -17.11
N ALA A 17 1.20 -4.47 -17.00
CA ALA A 17 -0.10 -3.96 -16.63
C ALA A 17 -1.08 -4.10 -17.80
N VAL A 18 -2.16 -4.82 -17.59
CA VAL A 18 -3.15 -5.10 -18.63
C VAL A 18 -4.20 -4.00 -18.69
N GLN A 19 -4.73 -3.59 -17.53
CA GLN A 19 -5.77 -2.57 -17.42
C GLN A 19 -5.92 -2.07 -15.97
N TYR A 20 -6.61 -0.94 -15.82
CA TYR A 20 -7.12 -0.50 -14.52
C TYR A 20 -8.37 -1.31 -14.14
N MET A 21 -8.39 -1.82 -12.91
CA MET A 21 -9.62 -2.31 -12.28
C MET A 21 -10.38 -1.16 -11.61
N PHE A 22 -9.63 -0.17 -11.12
CA PHE A 22 -10.17 1.07 -10.57
C PHE A 22 -9.13 2.18 -10.79
N ASN A 23 -9.58 3.38 -11.11
CA ASN A 23 -8.73 4.55 -11.26
C ASN A 23 -9.48 5.82 -10.83
N ALA A 24 -9.13 6.35 -9.67
CA ALA A 24 -9.59 7.65 -9.18
C ALA A 24 -8.38 8.58 -9.01
N GLU A 25 -8.18 9.47 -9.98
CA GLU A 25 -7.15 10.51 -9.89
C GLU A 25 -7.47 11.56 -8.82
N ARG A 26 -8.77 11.75 -8.54
CA ARG A 26 -9.30 12.64 -7.49
C ARG A 26 -10.19 11.85 -6.56
N TYR A 27 -9.57 11.08 -5.68
CA TYR A 27 -10.27 10.30 -4.68
C TYR A 27 -10.83 11.23 -3.58
N ASP A 28 -12.07 10.99 -3.15
CA ASP A 28 -12.69 11.67 -2.01
C ASP A 28 -13.23 10.61 -1.04
N PHE A 29 -12.74 10.64 0.19
CA PHE A 29 -13.18 9.73 1.25
C PHE A 29 -14.70 9.80 1.49
N ASN A 30 -15.35 10.93 1.25
CA ASN A 30 -16.79 11.06 1.45
C ASN A 30 -17.62 10.40 0.32
N TYR A 31 -16.98 9.98 -0.78
CA TYR A 31 -17.63 9.37 -1.93
C TYR A 31 -17.07 7.97 -2.19
N GLN A 32 -17.44 7.04 -1.30
CA GLN A 32 -17.10 5.62 -1.42
C GLN A 32 -18.35 4.82 -1.80
N PHE A 33 -18.36 4.26 -3.00
CA PHE A 33 -19.47 3.48 -3.52
C PHE A 33 -18.97 2.35 -4.42
N ASP A 34 -19.83 1.34 -4.62
CA ASP A 34 -19.53 0.24 -5.54
C ASP A 34 -19.49 0.75 -6.98
N ASN A 35 -18.30 0.70 -7.58
CA ASN A 35 -18.06 1.10 -8.95
C ASN A 35 -18.22 -0.13 -9.85
N ARG A 36 -19.43 -0.30 -10.40
CA ARG A 36 -19.70 -1.38 -11.34
C ARG A 36 -18.92 -1.15 -12.65
N LEU A 37 -18.07 -2.11 -12.99
CA LEU A 37 -17.35 -2.13 -14.26
C LEU A 37 -18.35 -2.20 -15.43
N ALA A 38 -18.08 -1.43 -16.49
CA ALA A 38 -18.88 -1.47 -17.72
C ALA A 38 -18.85 -2.88 -18.33
N GLU A 39 -17.67 -3.49 -18.36
CA GLU A 39 -17.45 -4.87 -18.79
C GLU A 39 -16.77 -5.68 -17.67
N PRO A 40 -17.23 -6.90 -17.36
CA PRO A 40 -16.58 -7.76 -16.38
C PRO A 40 -15.13 -8.07 -16.76
N ILE A 41 -14.22 -7.94 -15.80
CA ILE A 41 -12.82 -8.32 -15.98
C ILE A 41 -12.63 -9.78 -15.60
N LYS A 42 -12.18 -10.60 -16.55
CA LYS A 42 -11.84 -12.00 -16.30
C LYS A 42 -10.43 -12.13 -15.73
N LEU A 43 -10.36 -12.71 -14.54
CA LEU A 43 -9.14 -13.02 -13.81
C LEU A 43 -8.71 -14.46 -14.08
N TYR A 44 -7.40 -14.70 -14.10
CA TYR A 44 -6.80 -16.02 -14.22
C TYR A 44 -5.80 -16.27 -13.09
N PRO A 45 -5.56 -17.55 -12.71
CA PRO A 45 -4.47 -17.87 -11.80
C PRO A 45 -3.13 -17.30 -12.29
N GLY A 46 -2.37 -16.68 -11.38
CA GLY A 46 -1.11 -15.99 -11.70
C GLY A 46 -1.26 -14.51 -12.06
N ASP A 47 -2.49 -14.00 -12.16
CA ASP A 47 -2.72 -12.55 -12.18
C ASP A 47 -2.35 -11.92 -10.84
N GLU A 48 -1.76 -10.71 -10.89
CA GLU A 48 -1.43 -9.92 -9.70
C GLU A 48 -2.22 -8.61 -9.69
N PHE A 49 -2.43 -8.05 -8.51
CA PHE A 49 -3.06 -6.75 -8.33
C PHE A 49 -2.09 -5.77 -7.70
N ALA A 50 -1.87 -4.66 -8.39
CA ALA A 50 -1.05 -3.56 -7.88
C ALA A 50 -1.96 -2.39 -7.51
N THR A 51 -2.27 -2.25 -6.23
CA THR A 51 -3.01 -1.12 -5.67
C THR A 51 -2.06 -0.04 -5.19
N ARG A 52 -2.36 1.21 -5.53
CA ARG A 52 -1.57 2.36 -5.12
C ARG A 52 -2.48 3.49 -4.65
N CYS A 53 -2.16 3.98 -3.47
CA CYS A 53 -2.78 5.15 -2.86
C CYS A 53 -1.78 6.31 -2.86
N VAL A 54 -2.28 7.52 -3.09
CA VAL A 54 -1.54 8.77 -2.96
C VAL A 54 -2.20 9.60 -1.88
N TYR A 55 -1.40 10.13 -0.96
CA TYR A 55 -1.87 10.93 0.17
C TYR A 55 -1.33 12.35 0.11
N ASN A 56 -2.12 13.31 0.57
CA ASN A 56 -1.75 14.71 0.72
C ASN A 56 -1.73 15.08 2.21
N THR A 57 -0.52 15.14 2.78
CA THR A 57 -0.27 15.50 4.18
C THR A 57 0.05 16.98 4.38
N MET A 58 -0.10 17.85 3.38
CA MET A 58 0.28 19.26 3.48
C MET A 58 -0.47 20.02 4.60
N ASN A 59 -1.66 19.55 4.97
CA ASN A 59 -2.48 20.10 6.05
C ASN A 59 -2.30 19.35 7.39
N LYS A 60 -1.25 18.53 7.54
CA LYS A 60 -0.97 17.76 8.75
C LYS A 60 0.34 18.23 9.37
N ASN A 61 0.34 18.37 10.70
CA ASN A 61 1.52 18.74 11.49
C ASN A 61 2.20 17.53 12.13
N THR A 62 1.60 16.35 12.01
CA THR A 62 2.10 15.10 12.57
C THR A 62 2.07 14.02 11.50
N VAL A 63 2.94 13.01 11.65
CA VAL A 63 2.90 11.81 10.82
C VAL A 63 1.54 11.13 10.93
N THR A 64 1.10 10.50 9.84
CA THR A 64 -0.11 9.67 9.80
C THR A 64 0.31 8.25 9.48
N LEU A 65 -0.10 7.30 10.33
CA LEU A 65 0.28 5.89 10.22
C LEU A 65 -0.85 5.06 9.61
N GLY A 66 -0.50 3.86 9.15
CA GLY A 66 -1.49 2.89 8.68
C GLY A 66 -2.26 2.24 9.83
N GLY A 67 -3.58 2.17 9.71
CA GLY A 67 -4.47 1.56 10.72
C GLY A 67 -5.94 1.90 10.51
N GLU A 68 -6.82 1.41 11.40
CA GLU A 68 -8.28 1.51 11.26
C GLU A 68 -8.88 2.74 11.95
N ARG A 69 -8.10 3.49 12.73
CA ARG A 69 -8.60 4.67 13.45
C ARG A 69 -8.82 5.84 12.49
N THR A 70 -9.68 6.78 12.89
CA THR A 70 -9.95 8.02 12.11
C THR A 70 -8.73 8.96 11.99
N THR A 71 -7.70 8.74 12.81
CA THR A 71 -6.43 9.47 12.78
C THR A 71 -5.36 8.76 11.97
N GLU A 72 -5.64 7.53 11.54
CA GLU A 72 -4.78 6.66 10.72
C GLU A 72 -5.30 6.65 9.28
N GLU A 73 -4.56 6.03 8.38
CA GLU A 73 -4.94 5.87 6.98
C GLU A 73 -4.95 4.39 6.57
N MET A 74 -5.74 4.10 5.53
CA MET A 74 -5.89 2.77 4.96
C MET A 74 -5.65 2.82 3.45
N CYS A 75 -5.07 1.74 2.90
CA CYS A 75 -4.91 1.58 1.45
C CYS A 75 -5.46 0.22 1.01
N PHE A 76 -6.69 0.19 0.52
CA PHE A 76 -7.28 -1.03 -0.03
C PHE A 76 -8.25 -0.73 -1.15
N HIS A 77 -8.55 -1.76 -1.93
CA HIS A 77 -9.59 -1.77 -2.93
C HIS A 77 -10.44 -3.02 -2.72
N GLN A 78 -11.73 -2.82 -2.42
CA GLN A 78 -12.67 -3.91 -2.24
C GLN A 78 -13.21 -4.38 -3.59
N LEU A 79 -12.95 -5.64 -3.92
CA LEU A 79 -13.35 -6.23 -5.19
C LEU A 79 -14.58 -7.13 -5.01
N THR A 80 -15.61 -6.91 -5.82
CA THR A 80 -16.76 -7.82 -5.95
C THR A 80 -16.54 -8.72 -7.17
N TYR A 81 -16.61 -10.04 -6.99
CA TYR A 81 -16.31 -11.01 -8.05
C TYR A 81 -17.23 -12.23 -8.03
N TYR A 82 -17.28 -12.97 -9.14
CA TYR A 82 -17.96 -14.26 -9.26
C TYR A 82 -17.27 -15.17 -10.30
N PRO A 83 -17.43 -16.51 -10.22
CA PRO A 83 -18.03 -17.25 -9.10
C PRO A 83 -17.14 -17.20 -7.85
N ARG A 84 -17.72 -17.47 -6.67
CA ARG A 84 -16.99 -17.55 -5.40
C ARG A 84 -15.81 -18.50 -5.54
N GLN A 85 -14.64 -18.09 -5.03
CA GLN A 85 -13.45 -18.92 -4.96
C GLN A 85 -13.11 -19.18 -3.50
N ASP A 86 -12.79 -20.42 -3.14
CA ASP A 86 -12.52 -20.79 -1.75
C ASP A 86 -11.25 -20.14 -1.18
N ASN A 87 -10.31 -19.78 -2.06
CA ASN A 87 -9.00 -19.24 -1.69
C ASN A 87 -8.83 -17.74 -1.99
N LEU A 88 -9.90 -17.02 -2.37
CA LEU A 88 -9.86 -15.58 -2.67
C LEU A 88 -10.71 -14.81 -1.64
N GLY A 89 -10.08 -14.44 -0.53
CA GLY A 89 -10.71 -13.68 0.57
C GLY A 89 -10.12 -12.27 0.68
N ALA A 90 -9.02 -12.17 1.44
CA ALA A 90 -8.21 -10.96 1.53
C ALA A 90 -6.82 -11.22 0.93
N CYS A 91 -6.28 -10.22 0.23
CA CYS A 91 -4.91 -10.17 -0.23
C CYS A 91 -4.33 -8.82 0.14
N PHE A 92 -3.24 -8.79 0.88
CA PHE A 92 -2.59 -7.56 1.31
C PHE A 92 -1.09 -7.77 1.50
N THR A 93 -0.34 -6.68 1.37
CA THR A 93 1.09 -6.65 1.62
C THR A 93 1.41 -5.70 2.76
N LEU A 94 2.33 -6.11 3.64
CA LEU A 94 2.88 -5.29 4.71
C LEU A 94 4.39 -5.18 4.54
N ASN A 95 5.01 -4.15 5.11
CA ASN A 95 6.46 -4.14 5.27
C ASN A 95 6.87 -5.35 6.11
N HIS A 96 7.89 -6.09 5.68
CA HIS A 96 8.44 -7.16 6.49
C HIS A 96 9.11 -6.56 7.75
N PRO A 97 9.10 -7.26 8.91
CA PRO A 97 9.62 -6.70 10.15
C PRO A 97 11.10 -6.26 10.14
N ASP A 98 11.94 -6.96 9.39
CA ASP A 98 13.35 -6.58 9.14
C ASP A 98 13.48 -5.17 8.54
N ALA A 99 12.49 -4.72 7.77
CA ALA A 99 12.51 -3.42 7.15
C ALA A 99 12.47 -2.32 8.22
N TRP A 100 11.72 -2.53 9.30
CA TRP A 100 11.68 -1.59 10.43
C TRP A 100 13.01 -1.49 11.15
N HIS A 101 13.70 -2.62 11.31
CA HIS A 101 15.03 -2.64 11.89
C HIS A 101 16.04 -1.87 11.05
N ALA A 102 16.01 -2.08 9.73
CA ALA A 102 16.94 -1.46 8.80
C ALA A 102 16.75 0.06 8.74
N ILE A 103 15.51 0.57 8.70
CA ILE A 103 15.27 2.02 8.59
C ILE A 103 15.48 2.76 9.92
N SER A 104 15.21 2.11 11.05
CA SER A 104 15.33 2.76 12.36
C SER A 104 16.75 2.74 12.93
N ASN A 105 17.65 1.92 12.36
CA ASN A 105 18.94 1.55 12.97
C ASN A 105 18.77 1.07 14.43
N ARG A 106 17.60 0.55 14.78
CA ARG A 106 17.28 0.04 16.12
C ARG A 106 17.02 -1.45 16.02
N ALA A 107 17.52 -2.19 17.01
CA ALA A 107 17.09 -3.56 17.28
C ALA A 107 15.67 -3.56 17.90
N LEU A 108 14.67 -3.00 17.21
CA LEU A 108 13.27 -3.05 17.63
C LEU A 108 12.75 -4.48 17.49
N THR A 109 13.07 -5.36 18.45
CA THR A 109 12.36 -6.63 18.54
C THR A 109 10.86 -6.30 18.49
N THR A 110 10.10 -6.99 17.65
CA THR A 110 8.73 -6.72 17.21
C THR A 110 7.65 -6.64 18.31
N SER A 111 8.01 -6.40 19.57
CA SER A 111 7.15 -6.62 20.73
C SER A 111 6.26 -5.42 21.10
N ASN A 112 6.46 -4.20 20.59
CA ASN A 112 5.56 -3.09 20.93
C ASN A 112 5.36 -2.06 19.78
N TYR A 113 4.25 -2.19 19.06
CA TYR A 113 3.77 -1.22 18.06
C TYR A 113 3.70 0.21 18.62
N THR A 114 3.38 0.36 19.90
CA THR A 114 3.29 1.67 20.57
C THR A 114 4.63 2.39 20.62
N GLU A 115 5.72 1.69 20.95
CA GLU A 115 7.07 2.29 21.00
C GLU A 115 7.54 2.74 19.62
N LEU A 116 7.19 1.97 18.58
CA LEU A 116 7.46 2.34 17.20
C LEU A 116 6.71 3.63 16.86
N VAL A 117 5.40 3.68 17.12
CA VAL A 117 4.56 4.86 16.87
C VAL A 117 5.11 6.08 17.61
N ASP A 118 5.44 5.94 18.89
CA ASP A 118 6.00 7.01 19.72
C ASP A 118 7.34 7.52 19.20
N TRP A 119 8.19 6.63 18.67
CA TRP A 119 9.44 7.02 18.05
C TRP A 119 9.22 7.77 16.74
N ILE A 120 8.38 7.26 15.84
CA ILE A 120 8.08 7.91 14.55
C ILE A 120 7.51 9.32 14.79
N ASN A 121 6.63 9.47 15.80
CA ASN A 121 6.06 10.76 16.18
C ASN A 121 7.09 11.79 16.68
N LYS A 122 8.29 11.36 17.09
CA LYS A 122 9.38 12.23 17.57
C LYS A 122 10.42 12.54 16.49
N ILE A 123 10.30 11.96 15.30
CA ILE A 123 11.21 12.24 14.19
C ILE A 123 10.97 13.65 13.67
N GLU A 124 12.04 14.42 13.48
CA GLU A 124 12.00 15.65 12.71
C GLU A 124 12.03 15.32 11.22
N TRP A 125 10.89 15.48 10.55
CA TRP A 125 10.73 15.14 9.15
C TRP A 125 11.26 16.23 8.24
N THR A 126 12.41 15.98 7.62
CA THR A 126 12.97 16.82 6.55
C THR A 126 12.60 16.26 5.18
N PRO A 127 12.55 17.07 4.10
CA PRO A 127 12.31 16.57 2.75
C PRO A 127 13.29 15.47 2.32
N THR A 128 14.57 15.59 2.72
CA THR A 128 15.60 14.58 2.45
C THR A 128 15.30 13.27 3.18
N LEU A 129 14.94 13.32 4.46
CA LEU A 129 14.61 12.12 5.22
C LEU A 129 13.37 11.42 4.66
N ALA A 130 12.33 12.19 4.29
CA ALA A 130 11.14 11.65 3.65
C ALA A 130 11.45 10.94 2.32
N ALA A 131 12.35 11.50 1.50
CA ALA A 131 12.80 10.87 0.26
C ALA A 131 13.58 9.56 0.53
N GLN A 132 14.46 9.54 1.54
CA GLN A 132 15.19 8.33 1.95
C GLN A 132 14.24 7.22 2.42
N TRP A 133 13.21 7.57 3.19
CA TRP A 133 12.17 6.61 3.62
C TRP A 133 11.39 6.04 2.44
N GLN A 134 11.05 6.87 1.46
CA GLN A 134 10.41 6.40 0.23
C GLN A 134 11.30 5.40 -0.52
N GLU A 135 12.57 5.75 -0.74
CA GLU A 135 13.55 4.87 -1.41
C GLU A 135 13.74 3.56 -0.65
N PHE A 136 13.77 3.62 0.68
CA PHE A 136 13.84 2.44 1.53
C PHE A 136 12.63 1.52 1.28
N TYR A 137 11.40 2.02 1.41
CA TYR A 137 10.20 1.19 1.22
C TYR A 137 10.05 0.66 -0.21
N ASN A 138 10.59 1.37 -1.19
CA ASN A 138 10.61 0.92 -2.58
C ASN A 138 11.48 -0.34 -2.78
N ASN A 139 12.47 -0.56 -1.91
CA ASN A 139 13.40 -1.68 -1.98
C ASN A 139 13.28 -2.67 -0.80
N ALA A 140 12.45 -2.36 0.19
CA ALA A 140 12.24 -3.21 1.36
C ALA A 140 11.44 -4.49 1.03
N SER A 141 11.77 -5.55 1.76
CA SER A 141 11.04 -6.81 1.76
C SER A 141 9.62 -6.63 2.29
N ARG A 142 8.72 -7.47 1.81
CA ARG A 142 7.28 -7.44 2.10
C ARG A 142 6.79 -8.79 2.59
N LEU A 143 5.83 -8.77 3.50
CA LEU A 143 5.00 -9.93 3.80
C LEU A 143 3.75 -9.87 2.94
N VAL A 144 3.60 -10.84 2.04
CA VAL A 144 2.43 -11.02 1.20
C VAL A 144 1.51 -12.00 1.90
N ASN A 145 0.29 -11.56 2.22
CA ASN A 145 -0.71 -12.36 2.87
C ASN A 145 -1.87 -12.58 1.90
N TYR A 146 -2.20 -13.83 1.64
CA TYR A 146 -3.39 -14.19 0.87
C TYR A 146 -4.03 -15.44 1.45
N ASN A 147 -5.29 -15.32 1.86
CA ASN A 147 -6.01 -16.39 2.57
C ASN A 147 -5.25 -16.87 3.84
N ARG A 148 -4.74 -18.12 3.86
CA ARG A 148 -3.96 -18.71 4.96
C ARG A 148 -2.46 -18.79 4.67
N ILE A 149 -2.03 -18.20 3.56
CA ILE A 149 -0.64 -18.24 3.13
C ILE A 149 -0.01 -16.88 3.43
N SER A 150 1.17 -16.93 4.04
CA SER A 150 2.05 -15.78 4.25
C SER A 150 3.39 -16.10 3.59
N GLU A 151 3.79 -15.28 2.63
CA GLU A 151 5.04 -15.41 1.90
C GLU A 151 5.88 -14.14 2.06
N THR A 152 7.20 -14.29 2.06
CA THR A 152 8.12 -13.15 2.01
C THR A 152 8.47 -12.85 0.57
N LEU A 153 8.30 -11.58 0.19
CA LEU A 153 8.75 -11.03 -1.08
C LEU A 153 9.95 -10.13 -0.80
N ASP A 154 11.14 -10.53 -1.25
CA ASP A 154 12.39 -9.83 -0.91
C ASP A 154 12.45 -8.39 -1.42
N VAL A 155 11.84 -8.12 -2.59
CA VAL A 155 11.79 -6.79 -3.21
C VAL A 155 10.45 -6.60 -3.92
N LEU A 156 9.89 -5.39 -3.83
CA LEU A 156 8.69 -5.05 -4.60
C LEU A 156 8.87 -5.32 -6.10
N PRO A 157 7.88 -5.94 -6.78
CA PRO A 157 8.05 -6.27 -8.18
C PRO A 157 8.08 -4.98 -9.00
N LYS A 158 9.05 -4.89 -9.91
CA LYS A 158 9.16 -3.75 -10.83
C LYS A 158 8.28 -4.01 -12.04
N TYR A 159 7.08 -3.44 -12.03
CA TYR A 159 6.20 -3.47 -13.20
C TYR A 159 6.56 -2.37 -14.18
N LYS A 160 6.67 -2.71 -15.46
CA LYS A 160 7.06 -1.77 -16.53
C LYS A 160 6.20 -0.49 -16.56
N ASP A 161 4.90 -0.64 -16.33
CA ASP A 161 3.90 0.44 -16.45
C ASP A 161 3.41 0.98 -15.09
N LEU A 162 4.07 0.57 -14.00
CA LEU A 162 3.90 1.14 -12.66
C LEU A 162 5.27 1.43 -12.08
N PRO A 163 5.97 2.45 -12.61
CA PRO A 163 7.22 2.85 -12.02
C PRO A 163 6.96 3.29 -10.59
N ILE A 164 7.86 2.81 -9.72
CA ILE A 164 8.05 3.35 -8.40
C ILE A 164 8.22 4.87 -8.54
N LYS A 165 7.36 5.69 -7.91
CA LYS A 165 7.64 7.14 -7.89
C LYS A 165 8.67 7.43 -6.81
N SER A 166 9.60 8.30 -7.14
CA SER A 166 10.33 9.10 -6.15
C SER A 166 9.42 10.20 -5.61
N CYS A 167 9.59 10.58 -4.35
CA CYS A 167 9.11 11.87 -3.88
C CYS A 167 9.84 12.96 -4.67
N GLN A 168 9.10 13.82 -5.36
CA GLN A 168 9.66 15.05 -5.94
C GLN A 168 9.51 16.14 -4.87
N THR A 169 10.63 16.70 -4.42
CA THR A 169 10.69 17.83 -3.50
C THR A 169 10.43 19.14 -4.22
#